data_AF-A0A1W1BCM9-F1
#
_entry.id   AF-A0A1W1BCM9-F1
#
_cell.length_a   1.000
_cell.length_b   1.000
_cell.length_c   1.000
_cell.angle_alpha   90.00
_cell.angle_beta   90.00
_cell.angle_gamma   90.00
#
_symmetry.space_group_name_H-M   'P 1'
#
loop_
_entity.id
_entity.type
_entity.pdbx_description
1 polymer ?
#
loop_
_entity_poly.entity_id
_entity_poly.type
_entity_poly.pdbx_seq_one_letter_code
_entity_poly.pdbx_strand_id
1 'polypeptide(L)'
;MFRDKNITAEQFAKKFISLKESFDKKDEILLNSEYHQEMRNYIVSLYHNLIISQEITDKIFNDIREAEMSNLNRLQKLKNRTSYKKDKHKSQSRNEDFG
;
A
#
# COMPACT_ATOMS: atom_id res chain seq x y z
N MET A 1 4.21 -10.48 1.04
CA MET A 1 4.60 -10.69 -0.37
C MET A 1 6.01 -10.15 -0.58
N PHE A 2 6.27 -8.85 -0.77
CA PHE A 2 7.65 -8.35 -0.91
C PHE A 2 8.59 -8.58 0.29
N ARG A 3 8.08 -8.74 1.52
CA ARG A 3 8.91 -9.11 2.69
C ARG A 3 9.28 -10.59 2.77
N ASP A 4 8.58 -11.47 2.04
CA ASP A 4 8.72 -12.91 2.18
C ASP A 4 9.78 -13.47 1.22
N LYS A 5 10.98 -13.76 1.73
CA LYS A 5 12.13 -14.17 0.91
C LYS A 5 11.91 -15.46 0.12
N ASN A 6 10.90 -16.26 0.47
CA ASN A 6 10.64 -17.56 -0.15
C ASN A 6 9.62 -17.49 -1.29
N ILE A 7 9.00 -16.33 -1.54
CA ILE A 7 8.01 -16.17 -2.60
C ILE A 7 8.68 -15.99 -3.96
N THR A 8 8.24 -16.76 -4.95
CA THR A 8 8.67 -16.59 -6.35
C THR A 8 7.86 -15.50 -7.04
N ALA A 9 8.38 -14.98 -8.16
CA ALA A 9 7.71 -14.01 -9.02
C ALA A 9 6.36 -14.53 -9.53
N GLU A 10 6.27 -15.82 -9.89
CA GLU A 10 5.02 -16.44 -10.35
C GLU A 10 3.97 -16.49 -9.22
N GLN A 11 4.36 -16.93 -8.03
CA GLN A 11 3.48 -16.96 -6.86
C GLN A 11 3.02 -15.55 -6.47
N PHE A 12 3.93 -14.58 -6.57
CA PHE A 12 3.61 -13.18 -6.39
C PHE A 12 2.57 -12.71 -7.40
N ALA A 13 2.81 -12.93 -8.71
CA ALA A 13 1.95 -12.49 -9.79
C ALA A 13 0.54 -13.06 -9.66
N LYS A 14 0.40 -14.39 -9.49
CA LYS A 14 -0.90 -15.05 -9.32
C LYS A 14 -1.71 -14.45 -8.17
N LYS A 15 -1.07 -14.27 -7.02
CA LYS A 15 -1.73 -13.72 -5.84
C LYS A 15 -2.02 -12.22 -5.99
N PHE A 16 -1.13 -11.47 -6.63
CA PHE A 16 -1.32 -10.04 -6.85
C PHE A 16 -2.46 -9.76 -7.84
N ILE A 17 -2.57 -10.52 -8.93
CA ILE A 17 -3.67 -10.45 -9.89
C ILE A 17 -5.00 -10.72 -9.19
N SER A 18 -5.11 -11.82 -8.43
CA SER A 18 -6.33 -12.15 -7.68
C SER A 18 -6.74 -11.05 -6.70
N LEU A 19 -5.77 -10.43 -6.01
CA LEU A 19 -6.03 -9.30 -5.12
C LEU A 19 -6.46 -8.04 -5.89
N LYS A 20 -5.87 -7.77 -7.06
CA LYS A 20 -6.23 -6.63 -7.91
C LYS A 20 -7.65 -6.76 -8.45
N GLU A 21 -8.03 -7.93 -8.95
CA GLU A 21 -9.41 -8.20 -9.38
C GLU A 21 -10.41 -8.02 -8.24
N SER A 22 -10.06 -8.49 -7.04
CA SER A 22 -10.90 -8.31 -5.86
C SER A 22 -10.98 -6.84 -5.43
N PHE A 23 -9.92 -6.07 -5.64
CA PHE A 23 -9.89 -4.63 -5.38
C PHE A 23 -10.76 -3.86 -6.37
N ASP A 24 -10.73 -4.21 -7.66
CA ASP A 24 -11.52 -3.56 -8.71
C ASP A 24 -13.03 -3.85 -8.59
N LYS A 25 -13.39 -4.98 -7.99
CA LYS A 25 -14.80 -5.33 -7.70
C LYS A 25 -15.38 -4.57 -6.51
N LYS A 26 -14.56 -3.92 -5.70
CA LYS A 26 -15.08 -3.10 -4.60
C LYS A 26 -15.64 -1.82 -5.20
N ASP A 27 -16.85 -1.46 -4.77
CA ASP A 27 -17.45 -0.19 -5.13
C ASP A 27 -16.45 0.95 -4.91
N GLU A 28 -16.47 1.95 -5.80
CA GLU A 28 -15.75 3.20 -5.61
C GLU A 28 -16.31 3.90 -4.37
N ILE A 29 -15.83 3.49 -3.19
CA ILE A 29 -15.96 4.30 -2.00
C ILE A 29 -15.20 5.58 -2.33
N LEU A 30 -15.91 6.71 -2.28
CA LEU A 30 -15.37 8.05 -2.53
C LEU A 30 -14.33 8.40 -1.46
N LEU A 31 -13.15 7.79 -1.56
CA LEU A 31 -12.08 7.89 -0.58
C LEU A 31 -11.23 9.10 -0.94
N ASN A 32 -11.74 10.29 -0.62
CA ASN A 32 -11.08 11.59 -0.82
C ASN A 32 -9.80 11.80 0.02
N SER A 33 -9.34 10.78 0.75
CA SER A 33 -8.09 10.93 1.50
C SER A 33 -6.90 10.64 0.60
N GLU A 34 -5.89 11.51 0.66
CA GLU A 34 -4.62 11.43 -0.08
C GLU A 34 -4.02 10.02 -0.02
N TYR A 35 -4.10 9.36 1.14
CA TYR A 35 -3.62 7.98 1.31
C TYR A 35 -4.29 6.98 0.37
N HIS A 36 -5.62 7.02 0.23
CA HIS A 36 -6.34 6.05 -0.59
C HIS A 36 -6.08 6.29 -2.09
N GLN A 37 -5.97 7.55 -2.51
CA GLN A 37 -5.60 7.91 -3.87
C GLN A 37 -4.18 7.43 -4.20
N GLU A 38 -3.20 7.73 -3.35
CA GLU A 38 -1.82 7.28 -3.52
C GLU A 38 -1.70 5.75 -3.49
N MET A 39 -2.46 5.07 -2.62
CA MET A 39 -2.49 3.60 -2.57
C MET A 39 -3.07 3.01 -3.85
N ARG A 40 -4.15 3.59 -4.39
CA ARG A 40 -4.76 3.15 -5.66
C ARG A 40 -3.78 3.36 -6.81
N ASN A 41 -3.18 4.54 -6.90
CA ASN A 41 -2.19 4.88 -7.94
C ASN A 41 -1.00 3.93 -7.89
N TYR A 42 -0.51 3.62 -6.68
CA TYR A 42 0.56 2.65 -6.48
C TYR A 42 0.18 1.27 -7.00
N ILE A 43 -0.99 0.74 -6.60
CA ILE A 43 -1.46 -0.59 -7.02
C ILE A 43 -1.62 -0.66 -8.55
N VAL A 44 -2.21 0.37 -9.17
CA VAL A 44 -2.42 0.42 -10.63
C VAL A 44 -1.09 0.52 -11.38
N SER A 45 -0.18 1.39 -10.93
CA SER A 45 1.15 1.53 -11.54
C SER A 45 1.94 0.24 -11.44
N LEU A 46 1.94 -0.40 -10.27
CA LEU A 46 2.62 -1.67 -10.05
C LEU A 46 2.07 -2.78 -10.96
N TYR A 47 0.74 -2.84 -11.10
CA TYR A 47 0.08 -3.80 -11.99
C TYR A 47 0.46 -3.58 -13.45
N HIS A 48 0.40 -2.33 -13.93
CA HIS A 48 0.84 -2.03 -15.29
C HIS A 48 2.30 -2.39 -15.52
N ASN A 49 3.19 -1.93 -14.64
CA ASN A 49 4.63 -2.08 -14.83
C ASN A 49 5.11 -3.53 -14.73
N LEU A 50 4.52 -4.34 -13.84
CA LEU A 50 5.03 -5.68 -13.55
C LEU A 50 4.23 -6.81 -14.20
N ILE A 51 2.95 -6.59 -14.49
CA ILE A 51 2.07 -7.65 -15.01
C ILE A 51 1.73 -7.42 -16.48
N ILE A 52 1.50 -6.17 -16.90
CA ILE A 52 1.12 -5.86 -18.28
C ILE A 52 2.34 -5.59 -19.15
N SER A 53 3.28 -4.76 -18.69
CA SER A 53 4.38 -4.25 -19.53
C SER A 53 5.54 -5.21 -19.70
N GLN A 54 5.72 -6.18 -18.81
CA GLN A 54 6.81 -7.14 -18.86
C GLN A 54 6.43 -8.46 -18.17
N GLU A 55 7.05 -9.56 -18.61
CA GLU A 55 6.96 -10.82 -17.89
C GLU A 55 7.81 -10.76 -16.62
N ILE A 56 7.18 -10.96 -15.47
CA ILE A 56 7.88 -10.89 -14.18
C ILE A 56 8.68 -12.17 -13.94
N THR A 57 10.01 -12.02 -13.92
CA THR A 57 10.95 -13.10 -13.57
C THR A 57 11.43 -12.94 -12.13
N ASP A 58 11.94 -14.01 -11.52
CA ASP A 58 12.49 -13.97 -10.15
C ASP A 58 13.63 -12.94 -10.01
N LYS A 59 14.42 -12.75 -11.08
CA LYS A 59 15.48 -11.74 -11.10
C LYS A 59 14.90 -10.33 -11.02
N ILE A 60 13.99 -9.98 -11.93
CA ILE A 60 13.33 -8.67 -11.95
C ILE A 60 12.59 -8.42 -10.64
N PHE A 61 11.89 -9.43 -10.13
CA PHE A 61 11.16 -9.32 -8.87
C PHE A 61 12.09 -9.03 -7.68
N ASN A 62 13.27 -9.63 -7.63
CA ASN A 62 14.26 -9.34 -6.60
C ASN A 62 14.90 -7.96 -6.79
N ASP A 63 15.14 -7.53 -8.02
CA ASP A 63 15.73 -6.21 -8.31
C ASP A 63 14.81 -5.06 -7.85
N ILE A 64 13.48 -5.22 -7.97
CA ILE A 64 12.52 -4.19 -7.57
C ILE A 64 12.15 -4.24 -6.08
N ARG A 65 12.48 -5.32 -5.36
CA ARG A 65 11.96 -5.59 -4.01
C ARG A 65 12.23 -4.45 -3.02
N GLU A 66 13.46 -3.96 -3.00
CA GLU A 66 13.85 -2.90 -2.06
C GLU A 66 13.15 -1.58 -2.37
N ALA A 67 13.05 -1.22 -3.66
CA ALA A 67 12.34 -0.03 -4.12
C ALA A 67 10.86 -0.11 -3.73
N GLU A 68 10.20 -1.24 -4.00
CA GLU A 68 8.79 -1.44 -3.66
C GLU A 68 8.55 -1.44 -2.15
N MET A 69 9.46 -2.02 -1.37
CA MET A 69 9.41 -1.95 0.08
C MET A 69 9.51 -0.50 0.61
N SER A 70 10.32 0.34 -0.03
CA SER A 70 10.42 1.77 0.30
C SER A 70 9.11 2.52 -0.02
N ASN A 71 8.52 2.25 -1.19
CA ASN A 71 7.23 2.82 -1.61
C ASN A 71 6.11 2.45 -0.63
N LEU A 72 6.05 1.18 -0.23
CA LEU A 72 5.09 0.70 0.77
C LEU A 72 5.29 1.38 2.14
N ASN A 73 6.54 1.57 2.57
CA ASN A 73 6.83 2.30 3.81
C ASN A 73 6.37 3.76 3.74
N ARG A 74 6.50 4.42 2.57
CA ARG A 74 6.00 5.79 2.34
C ARG A 74 4.46 5.85 2.45
N LEU A 75 3.75 4.92 1.82
CA LEU A 75 2.30 4.80 1.94
C LEU A 75 1.86 4.59 3.40
N GLN A 76 2.59 3.75 4.14
CA GLN A 76 2.30 3.51 5.55
C GLN A 76 2.49 4.77 6.41
N LYS A 77 3.54 5.57 6.13
CA LYS A 77 3.73 6.87 6.78
C LYS A 77 2.59 7.84 6.46
N LEU A 78 2.12 7.87 5.21
CA LEU A 78 1.00 8.71 4.79
C LEU A 78 -0.31 8.34 5.50
N LYS A 79 -0.62 7.03 5.57
CA LYS A 79 -1.72 6.50 6.37
C LYS A 79 -1.62 6.96 7.83
N ASN A 80 -0.45 6.78 8.44
CA ASN A 80 -0.23 7.08 9.85
C ASN A 80 -0.19 8.58 10.15
N ARG A 81 0.13 9.44 9.18
CA ARG A 81 0.14 10.91 9.35
C ARG A 81 -1.22 11.46 9.74
N THR A 82 -2.29 10.89 9.18
CA THR A 82 -3.67 11.28 9.50
C THR A 82 -4.10 10.81 10.89
N SER A 83 -3.62 9.65 11.35
CA SER A 83 -3.84 9.16 12.74
C SER A 83 -2.99 9.92 13.77
N TYR A 84 -1.72 10.22 13.48
CA TYR A 84 -0.81 10.86 14.43
C TYR A 84 -1.27 12.26 14.86
N LYS A 85 -1.83 13.05 13.93
CA LYS A 85 -2.47 14.33 14.27
C LYS A 85 -3.70 14.12 15.16
N LYS A 86 -4.54 13.12 14.88
CA LYS A 86 -5.73 12.83 15.69
C LYS A 86 -5.37 12.41 17.11
N ASP A 87 -4.37 11.54 17.30
CA ASP A 87 -3.95 11.10 18.65
C ASP A 87 -3.28 12.22 19.46
N LYS A 88 -2.44 13.06 18.84
CA LYS A 88 -1.81 14.21 19.51
C LYS A 88 -2.83 15.27 19.95
N HIS A 89 -3.92 15.46 19.19
CA HIS A 89 -5.00 16.36 19.58
C HIS A 89 -6.01 15.71 20.54
N LYS A 90 -6.08 14.37 20.60
CA LYS A 90 -6.87 13.65 21.63
C LYS A 90 -6.24 13.80 23.01
N SER A 91 -4.91 13.74 23.10
CA SER A 91 -4.19 13.91 24.37
C SER A 91 -4.15 15.36 24.87
N GLN A 92 -4.37 16.37 24.02
CA GLN A 92 -4.52 17.76 24.46
C GLN A 92 -5.94 18.12 24.94
N SER A 93 -6.96 17.31 24.65
CA SER A 93 -8.34 17.52 25.17
C SER A 93 -8.56 16.95 26.58
N ARG A 94 -7.51 16.48 27.25
CA ARG A 94 -7.56 15.98 28.64
C ARG A 94 -6.82 16.90 29.60
N ASN A 95 -7.02 18.21 29.49
CA ASN A 95 -6.81 19.10 30.61
C ASN A 95 -8.12 19.85 30.87
N GLU A 96 -8.51 19.80 32.15
CA GLU A 96 -9.52 20.65 32.81
C GLU A 96 -10.98 20.23 32.61
N ASP A 97 -11.46 19.32 33.47
CA ASP A 97 -12.40 19.75 34.53
C ASP A 97 -12.52 18.70 35.66
N PHE A 98 -12.81 19.17 36.87
CA PHE A 98 -13.05 18.47 38.15
C PHE A 98 -11.86 18.15 39.07
N GLY A 99 -11.68 19.01 40.08
CA GLY A 99 -11.08 18.67 41.38
C GLY A 99 -10.38 19.83 42.07
#